data_AF-A0A087QRQ8-F1
#
_entry.id   AF-A0A087QRQ8-F1
#
_cell.length_a   1.000
_cell.length_b   1.000
_cell.length_c   1.000
_cell.angle_alpha   90.00
_cell.angle_beta   90.00
_cell.angle_gamma   90.00
#
_symmetry.space_group_name_H-M   'P 1'
#
loop_
_entity.id
_entity.type
_entity.pdbx_description
1 polymer ?
#
loop_
_entity_poly.entity_id
_entity_poly.type
_entity_poly.pdbx_seq_one_letter_code
_entity_poly.pdbx_strand_id
1 'polypeptide(L)'
;MGDVTPTEELELRAARCQLFESCMRNEARRLRTFRQWPGNSPVSARDLVKAGFFFVGPRDEVQCFCCGGVLKDWGPGDCPIAEHVKFFPSCKFICGEDVGNQEMLPLQEIFDTVDGQFLSVLQGIESEATALPNEPEYPEMVTEEMRLSTFQNWPQYTDTHPEQLARAGFFYTGQDDVVRCFYCDGGVRNWSFGDDPWREHAKWYPGCEFLLRSRGREFVSSVQESFSSTLISPSRMSTEEQLRRLQEERMCKVCMDRDVSVVFVPCGHLVACGECALNLRLCPICRAVIRGSVRTFMS
;
A
#
# COMPACT_ATOMS: atom_id res chain seq x y z
N MET A 1 -31.55 -4.62 -0.50
CA MET A 1 -30.64 -3.64 0.11
C MET A 1 -31.04 -3.55 1.56
N GLY A 2 -30.49 -4.43 2.39
CA GLY A 2 -30.71 -4.38 3.84
C GLY A 2 -29.67 -3.45 4.43
N ASP A 3 -30.13 -2.40 5.10
CA ASP A 3 -29.28 -1.43 5.77
C ASP A 3 -28.64 -2.12 6.98
N VAL A 4 -27.31 -2.14 7.04
CA VAL A 4 -26.57 -2.80 8.14
C VAL A 4 -26.75 -1.94 9.38
N THR A 5 -27.12 -2.55 10.49
CA THR A 5 -27.42 -1.80 11.70
C THR A 5 -26.14 -1.23 12.34
N PRO A 6 -26.20 -0.09 13.07
CA PRO A 6 -25.03 0.48 13.73
C PRO A 6 -24.35 -0.47 14.72
N THR A 7 -25.10 -1.43 15.26
CA THR A 7 -24.60 -2.47 16.17
C THR A 7 -23.82 -3.55 15.42
N GLU A 8 -24.31 -3.98 14.25
CA GLU A 8 -23.60 -4.90 13.36
C GLU A 8 -22.33 -4.27 12.78
N GLU A 9 -22.32 -2.96 12.50
CA GLU A 9 -21.11 -2.23 12.08
C GLU A 9 -20.08 -2.11 13.22
N LEU A 10 -20.54 -2.00 14.47
CA LEU A 10 -19.70 -2.02 15.67
C LEU A 10 -19.12 -3.41 15.96
N GLU A 11 -19.91 -4.47 15.76
CA GLU A 11 -19.51 -5.87 15.93
C GLU A 11 -18.60 -6.34 14.79
N LEU A 12 -18.82 -5.91 13.54
CA LEU A 12 -17.88 -6.12 12.42
C LEU A 12 -16.57 -5.35 12.62
N ARG A 13 -16.60 -4.16 13.23
CA ARG A 13 -15.38 -3.44 13.66
C ARG A 13 -14.66 -4.18 14.78
N ALA A 14 -15.39 -4.69 15.78
CA ALA A 14 -14.81 -5.47 16.87
C ALA A 14 -14.22 -6.81 16.40
N ALA A 15 -14.89 -7.50 15.47
CA ALA A 15 -14.41 -8.73 14.84
C ALA A 15 -13.22 -8.49 13.90
N ARG A 16 -13.15 -7.34 13.22
CA ARG A 16 -11.96 -6.89 12.48
C ARG A 16 -10.78 -6.55 13.38
N CYS A 17 -11.00 -6.14 14.63
CA CYS A 17 -9.92 -5.88 15.59
C CYS A 17 -9.25 -7.17 16.08
N GLN A 18 -10.00 -8.24 16.30
CA GLN A 18 -9.48 -9.46 16.93
C GLN A 18 -8.58 -10.34 16.03
N LEU A 19 -8.58 -10.15 14.71
CA LEU A 19 -7.75 -10.93 13.77
C LEU A 19 -6.39 -10.27 13.44
N PHE A 20 -6.15 -9.03 13.88
CA PHE A 20 -4.96 -8.23 13.58
C PHE A 20 -4.02 -7.99 14.77
N GLU A 21 -4.41 -8.36 15.99
CA GLU A 21 -3.72 -7.94 17.22
C GLU A 21 -2.46 -8.74 17.57
N SER A 22 -2.26 -9.95 17.03
CA SER A 22 -1.08 -10.78 17.35
C SER A 22 0.17 -10.38 16.57
N CYS A 23 0.07 -10.05 15.28
CA CYS A 23 1.21 -9.71 14.43
C CYS A 23 1.85 -8.36 14.78
N MET A 24 1.04 -7.42 15.28
CA MET A 24 1.49 -6.08 15.65
C MET A 24 2.19 -6.01 17.01
N ARG A 25 2.39 -7.16 17.69
CA ARG A 25 3.26 -7.25 18.87
C ARG A 25 4.73 -7.00 18.54
N ASN A 26 5.14 -7.21 17.28
CA ASN A 26 6.51 -6.98 16.83
C ASN A 26 6.76 -5.53 16.45
N GLU A 27 7.71 -4.87 17.12
CA GLU A 27 8.05 -3.47 16.87
C GLU A 27 8.57 -3.21 15.45
N ALA A 28 9.36 -4.13 14.89
CA ALA A 28 9.85 -4.01 13.52
C ALA A 28 8.70 -4.02 12.50
N ARG A 29 7.67 -4.85 12.76
CA ARG A 29 6.45 -4.89 11.94
C ARG A 29 5.66 -3.61 12.08
N ARG A 30 5.43 -3.13 13.31
CA ARG A 30 4.74 -1.85 13.53
C ARG A 30 5.46 -0.72 12.78
N LEU A 31 6.79 -0.69 12.81
CA LEU A 31 7.56 0.34 12.10
C LEU A 31 7.38 0.30 10.57
N ARG A 32 7.24 -0.89 9.96
CA ARG A 32 7.00 -1.04 8.52
C ARG A 32 5.69 -0.41 8.05
N THR A 33 4.69 -0.30 8.93
CA THR A 33 3.41 0.35 8.58
C THR A 33 3.57 1.84 8.30
N PHE A 34 4.59 2.50 8.86
CA PHE A 34 4.85 3.93 8.70
C PHE A 34 5.50 4.33 7.37
N ARG A 35 5.53 3.47 6.35
CA ARG A 35 6.08 3.79 5.01
C ARG A 35 5.44 5.04 4.37
N GLN A 36 4.16 5.28 4.65
CA GLN A 36 3.40 6.42 4.14
C GLN A 36 3.17 7.49 5.22
N TRP A 37 3.87 7.40 6.36
CA TRP A 37 3.74 8.38 7.44
C TRP A 37 4.12 9.77 6.93
N PRO A 38 3.34 10.82 7.22
CA PRO A 38 3.65 12.16 6.73
C PRO A 38 5.04 12.60 7.17
N GLY A 39 5.92 12.92 6.22
CA GLY A 39 7.30 13.34 6.52
C GLY A 39 7.39 14.66 7.30
N ASN A 40 6.31 15.45 7.33
CA ASN A 40 6.15 16.67 8.12
C ASN A 40 5.42 16.44 9.46
N SER A 41 5.19 15.19 9.85
CA SER A 41 4.52 14.87 11.11
C SER A 41 5.36 15.33 12.30
N PRO A 42 4.74 15.92 13.34
CA PRO A 42 5.45 16.42 14.51
C PRO A 42 5.98 15.31 15.44
N VAL A 43 5.53 14.06 15.23
CA VAL A 43 5.93 12.89 16.03
C VAL A 43 6.60 11.84 15.15
N SER A 44 7.64 11.20 15.68
CA SER A 44 8.40 10.21 14.92
C SER A 44 7.70 8.85 14.92
N ALA A 45 7.79 8.14 13.79
CA ALA A 45 7.30 6.77 13.67
C ALA A 45 7.92 5.84 14.74
N ARG A 46 9.17 6.07 15.14
CA ARG A 46 9.84 5.28 16.18
C ARG A 46 9.20 5.48 17.55
N ASP A 47 8.86 6.71 17.91
CA ASP A 47 8.24 7.00 19.20
C ASP A 47 6.81 6.45 19.26
N LEU A 48 6.09 6.49 18.15
CA LEU A 48 4.77 5.87 18.01
C LEU A 48 4.86 4.34 18.18
N VAL A 49 5.83 3.68 17.54
CA VAL A 49 6.06 2.23 17.69
C VAL A 49 6.38 1.84 19.12
N LYS A 50 7.25 2.60 19.80
CA LYS A 50 7.59 2.40 21.22
C LYS A 50 6.39 2.61 22.15
N ALA A 51 5.49 3.51 21.79
CA ALA A 51 4.22 3.69 22.48
C ALA A 51 3.16 2.63 22.12
N GLY A 52 3.53 1.60 21.35
CA GLY A 52 2.66 0.47 21.00
C GLY A 52 1.79 0.72 19.78
N PHE A 53 2.07 1.75 18.98
CA PHE A 53 1.24 2.12 17.84
C PHE A 53 1.79 1.62 16.50
N PHE A 54 0.88 1.31 15.58
CA PHE A 54 1.14 1.11 14.16
C PHE A 54 0.26 2.05 13.33
N PHE A 55 0.71 2.41 12.14
CA PHE A 55 0.00 3.31 11.23
C PHE A 55 -1.18 2.61 10.56
N VAL A 56 -2.36 3.23 10.64
CA VAL A 56 -3.59 2.73 9.98
C VAL A 56 -4.13 3.70 8.93
N GLY A 57 -3.87 5.00 9.08
CA GLY A 57 -4.35 6.04 8.17
C GLY A 57 -5.88 6.15 8.09
N PRO A 58 -6.43 7.05 7.25
CA PRO A 58 -5.73 8.05 6.44
C PRO A 58 -5.16 9.20 7.29
N ARG A 59 -4.21 9.97 6.73
CA ARG A 59 -3.48 11.07 7.43
C ARG A 59 -2.48 10.57 8.48
N ASP A 60 -2.71 10.86 9.76
CA ASP A 60 -1.81 10.59 10.88
C ASP A 60 -2.44 9.65 11.92
N GLU A 61 -3.44 8.87 11.50
CA GLU A 61 -4.14 7.93 12.39
C GLU A 61 -3.27 6.70 12.68
N VAL A 62 -3.11 6.39 13.97
CA VAL A 62 -2.36 5.24 14.47
C VAL A 62 -3.20 4.43 15.45
N GLN A 63 -2.97 3.12 15.53
CA GLN A 63 -3.71 2.20 16.38
C GLN A 63 -2.78 1.40 17.29
N CYS A 64 -3.17 1.21 18.54
CA CYS A 64 -2.41 0.42 19.49
C CYS A 64 -2.60 -1.08 19.22
N PHE A 65 -1.50 -1.86 19.19
CA PHE A 65 -1.57 -3.32 19.02
C PHE A 65 -2.24 -4.06 20.17
N CYS A 66 -2.30 -3.45 21.35
CA CYS A 66 -2.75 -4.09 22.59
C CYS A 66 -4.19 -3.76 22.95
N CYS A 67 -4.54 -2.47 23.03
CA CYS A 67 -5.91 -2.05 23.38
C CYS A 67 -6.79 -1.75 22.17
N GLY A 68 -6.22 -1.76 20.96
CA GLY A 68 -6.93 -1.36 19.74
C GLY A 68 -7.27 0.13 19.67
N GLY A 69 -6.86 0.94 20.66
CA GLY A 69 -7.13 2.38 20.72
C GLY A 69 -6.50 3.15 19.58
N VAL A 70 -7.25 4.08 18.97
CA VAL A 70 -6.83 4.88 17.82
C VAL A 70 -6.58 6.33 18.26
N LEU A 71 -5.43 6.89 17.88
CA LEU A 71 -5.05 8.29 18.08
C LEU A 71 -4.72 8.97 16.75
N LYS A 72 -4.95 10.29 16.69
CA LYS A 72 -4.81 11.12 15.48
C LYS A 72 -4.70 12.60 15.83
N ASP A 73 -4.53 13.44 14.81
CA ASP A 73 -4.39 14.90 14.94
C ASP A 73 -3.19 15.28 15.83
N TRP A 74 -2.04 14.64 15.59
CA TRP A 74 -0.79 14.82 16.34
C TRP A 74 -0.22 16.22 16.16
N GLY A 75 0.07 16.88 17.29
CA GLY A 75 0.58 18.25 17.36
C GLY A 75 2.07 18.34 17.74
N PRO A 76 2.72 19.49 17.48
CA PRO A 76 4.07 19.76 17.96
C PRO A 76 4.16 19.66 19.49
N GLY A 77 5.04 18.78 19.98
CA GLY A 77 5.27 18.57 21.41
C GLY A 77 4.48 17.41 22.03
N ASP A 78 3.61 16.75 21.28
CA ASP A 78 2.90 15.56 21.76
C ASP A 78 3.88 14.41 22.00
N CYS A 79 3.70 13.72 23.13
CA CYS A 79 4.45 12.53 23.49
C CYS A 79 3.56 11.30 23.31
N PRO A 80 3.85 10.38 22.36
CA PRO A 80 2.97 9.25 22.06
C PRO A 80 2.59 8.39 23.26
N ILE A 81 3.53 8.11 24.17
CA ILE A 81 3.24 7.30 25.36
C ILE A 81 2.34 8.06 26.35
N ALA A 82 2.53 9.38 26.50
CA ALA A 82 1.73 10.20 27.41
C ALA A 82 0.29 10.33 26.89
N GLU A 83 0.11 10.54 25.59
CA GLU A 83 -1.21 10.57 24.98
C GLU A 83 -1.90 9.20 25.04
N HIS A 84 -1.14 8.10 24.92
CA HIS A 84 -1.67 6.76 25.13
C HIS A 84 -2.17 6.56 26.58
N VAL A 85 -1.38 6.93 27.59
CA VAL A 85 -1.80 6.88 29.01
C VAL A 85 -3.04 7.72 29.26
N LYS A 86 -3.09 8.92 28.68
CA LYS A 86 -4.18 9.89 28.86
C LYS A 86 -5.51 9.41 28.30
N PHE A 87 -5.50 8.84 27.08
CA PHE A 87 -6.73 8.46 26.39
C PHE A 87 -7.13 6.99 26.59
N PHE A 88 -6.17 6.09 26.82
CA PHE A 88 -6.42 4.66 27.08
C PHE A 88 -5.68 4.17 28.33
N PRO A 89 -6.01 4.70 29.53
CA PRO A 89 -5.30 4.39 30.78
C PRO A 89 -5.42 2.93 31.23
N SER A 90 -6.40 2.19 30.70
CA SER A 90 -6.61 0.75 31.00
C SER A 90 -5.96 -0.19 29.98
N CYS A 91 -5.16 0.34 29.04
CA CYS A 91 -4.43 -0.48 28.09
C CYS A 91 -3.40 -1.34 28.84
N LYS A 92 -3.47 -2.68 28.70
CA LYS A 92 -2.58 -3.61 29.40
C LYS A 92 -1.10 -3.36 29.13
N PHE A 93 -0.76 -2.99 27.89
CA PHE A 93 0.60 -2.57 27.53
C PHE A 93 1.06 -1.34 28.33
N ILE A 94 0.21 -0.34 28.49
CA ILE A 94 0.52 0.88 29.27
C ILE A 94 0.53 0.61 30.77
N CYS A 95 -0.32 -0.30 31.25
CA CYS A 95 -0.30 -0.77 32.63
C CYS A 95 0.96 -1.59 32.97
N GLY A 96 1.82 -1.90 31.99
CA GLY A 96 3.05 -2.65 32.19
C GLY A 96 2.84 -4.16 32.29
N GLU A 97 1.70 -4.68 31.84
CA GLU A 97 1.49 -6.13 31.74
C GLU A 97 2.30 -6.73 30.58
N ASP A 98 2.75 -7.98 30.74
CA ASP A 98 3.36 -8.72 29.63
C ASP A 98 2.28 -9.13 28.62
N VAL A 99 2.21 -8.36 27.54
CA VAL A 99 1.31 -8.58 26.40
C VAL A 99 2.04 -9.22 25.22
N GLY A 100 3.28 -9.69 25.44
CA GLY A 100 4.13 -10.30 24.42
C GLY A 100 4.67 -9.30 23.39
N ASN A 101 4.92 -8.04 23.77
CA ASN A 101 5.59 -7.07 22.90
C ASN A 101 7.01 -7.56 22.56
N GLN A 102 7.36 -7.61 21.28
CA GLN A 102 8.69 -7.99 20.82
C GLN A 102 9.45 -6.73 20.42
N GLU A 103 10.36 -6.30 21.29
CA GLU A 103 11.16 -5.08 21.11
C GLU A 103 12.18 -5.23 19.98
N MET A 104 12.48 -4.13 19.28
CA MET A 104 13.63 -4.09 18.37
C MET A 104 14.91 -3.98 19.20
N LEU A 105 15.79 -4.99 19.14
CA LEU A 105 17.08 -4.96 19.85
C LEU A 105 17.87 -3.68 19.53
N PRO A 106 18.33 -2.92 20.53
CA PRO A 106 19.22 -1.80 20.30
C PRO A 106 20.57 -2.32 19.79
N LEU A 107 21.06 -1.77 18.68
CA LEU A 107 22.42 -2.01 18.17
C LEU A 107 23.54 -1.68 19.18
N GLN A 108 23.21 -1.11 20.33
CA GLN A 108 24.15 -0.69 21.37
C GLN A 108 24.71 -1.87 22.20
N GLU A 109 23.98 -2.98 22.36
CA GLU A 109 24.39 -4.09 23.25
C GLU A 109 25.29 -5.14 22.56
N ILE A 110 25.50 -5.04 21.25
CA ILE A 110 26.44 -5.93 20.50
C ILE A 110 27.91 -5.50 20.71
N PHE A 111 28.16 -4.26 21.13
CA PHE A 111 29.50 -3.67 21.12
C PHE A 111 30.33 -3.84 22.41
N ASP A 112 29.78 -4.43 23.47
CA ASP A 112 30.49 -4.52 24.76
C ASP A 112 31.35 -5.78 24.93
N THR A 113 31.56 -6.61 23.89
CA THR A 113 32.31 -7.88 24.04
C THR A 113 33.38 -8.20 23.00
N VAL A 114 33.76 -7.30 22.09
CA VAL A 114 34.87 -7.58 21.15
C VAL A 114 35.87 -6.43 21.04
N ASP A 115 37.12 -6.72 21.39
CA ASP A 115 38.28 -5.83 21.26
C ASP A 115 38.46 -5.33 19.82
N GLY A 116 38.17 -4.04 19.62
CA GLY A 116 38.86 -3.02 18.82
C GLY A 116 39.59 -3.30 17.49
N GLN A 117 39.56 -4.49 16.90
CA GLN A 117 40.34 -4.82 15.69
C GLN A 117 39.50 -5.16 14.45
N PHE A 118 38.18 -5.07 14.53
CA PHE A 118 37.31 -5.33 13.37
C PHE A 118 36.77 -4.06 12.70
N LEU A 119 37.46 -2.91 12.82
CA LEU A 119 37.04 -1.68 12.14
C LEU A 119 37.61 -1.49 10.72
N SER A 120 38.46 -2.40 10.25
CA SER A 120 39.00 -2.38 8.88
C SER A 120 38.27 -3.32 7.92
N VAL A 121 37.49 -4.29 8.42
CA VAL A 121 36.69 -5.21 7.57
C VAL A 121 35.29 -4.66 7.28
N LEU A 122 34.78 -3.74 8.12
CA LEU A 122 33.43 -3.17 7.96
C LEU A 122 33.32 -2.04 6.93
N GLN A 123 34.44 -1.60 6.33
CA GLN A 123 34.40 -0.67 5.18
C GLN A 123 34.30 -1.41 3.83
N GLY A 124 34.32 -2.75 3.83
CA GLY A 124 34.21 -3.58 2.62
C GLY A 124 32.89 -4.34 2.46
N ILE A 125 31.92 -4.15 3.37
CA ILE A 125 30.61 -4.85 3.33
C ILE A 125 29.50 -3.79 3.36
N GLU A 126 29.36 -3.04 2.28
CA GLU A 126 28.05 -2.50 1.90
C GLU A 126 27.25 -3.62 1.21
N SER A 127 26.74 -4.60 1.94
CA SER A 127 25.64 -5.45 1.46
C SER A 127 25.16 -6.44 2.51
N GLU A 128 23.84 -6.52 2.62
CA GLU A 128 23.09 -7.57 3.31
C GLU A 128 23.42 -7.74 4.80
N ALA A 129 22.66 -6.99 5.61
CA ALA A 129 22.35 -7.40 6.97
C ALA A 129 21.93 -8.88 6.94
N THR A 130 22.71 -9.73 7.58
CA THR A 130 22.36 -11.12 7.87
C THR A 130 21.18 -11.13 8.83
N ALA A 131 19.99 -10.89 8.29
CA ALA A 131 18.73 -11.16 8.96
C ALA A 131 18.67 -12.67 9.20
N LEU A 132 18.40 -13.07 10.44
CA LEU A 132 17.90 -14.42 10.73
C LEU A 132 16.73 -14.70 9.76
N PRO A 133 16.56 -15.94 9.26
CA PRO A 133 15.52 -16.26 8.28
C PRO A 133 14.17 -15.75 8.80
N ASN A 134 13.48 -14.88 8.05
CA ASN A 134 12.19 -14.39 8.53
C ASN A 134 11.24 -15.58 8.63
N GLU A 135 10.58 -15.76 9.78
CA GLU A 135 9.51 -16.75 9.90
C GLU A 135 8.28 -16.29 9.10
N PRO A 136 7.46 -17.23 8.58
CA PRO A 136 6.24 -16.87 7.89
C PRO A 136 5.29 -16.09 8.81
N GLU A 137 4.65 -15.04 8.27
CA GLU A 137 3.62 -14.25 8.97
C GLU A 137 2.47 -15.10 9.54
N TYR A 138 2.05 -16.10 8.77
CA TYR A 138 0.95 -17.01 9.09
C TYR A 138 1.48 -18.46 9.04
N PRO A 139 2.10 -18.97 10.13
CA PRO A 139 2.65 -20.33 10.19
C PRO A 139 1.63 -21.44 9.90
N GLU A 140 0.36 -21.19 10.22
CA GLU A 140 -0.77 -22.09 9.93
C GLU A 140 -1.13 -22.16 8.44
N MET A 141 -0.68 -21.19 7.64
CA MET A 141 -0.94 -21.07 6.21
C MET A 141 0.28 -21.45 5.35
N VAL A 142 1.26 -22.16 5.94
CA VAL A 142 2.50 -22.57 5.26
C VAL A 142 2.24 -23.53 4.09
N THR A 143 1.29 -24.46 4.23
CA THR A 143 0.97 -25.42 3.16
C THR A 143 0.01 -24.82 2.14
N GLU A 144 0.18 -25.21 0.87
CA GLU A 144 -0.69 -24.74 -0.23
C GLU A 144 -2.12 -25.19 -0.01
N GLU A 145 -2.33 -26.38 0.53
CA GLU A 145 -3.62 -26.97 0.81
C GLU A 145 -4.41 -26.15 1.84
N MET A 146 -3.75 -25.69 2.91
CA MET A 146 -4.39 -24.84 3.92
C MET A 146 -4.82 -23.51 3.31
N ARG A 147 -3.98 -22.90 2.48
CA ARG A 147 -4.36 -21.67 1.76
C ARG A 147 -5.51 -21.90 0.80
N LEU A 148 -5.48 -22.98 0.01
CA LEU A 148 -6.54 -23.30 -0.94
C LEU A 148 -7.90 -23.51 -0.23
N SER A 149 -7.89 -24.10 0.97
CA SER A 149 -9.10 -24.32 1.76
C SER A 149 -9.84 -23.03 2.15
N THR A 150 -9.17 -21.87 2.11
CA THR A 150 -9.78 -20.57 2.40
C THR A 150 -10.67 -20.04 1.28
N PHE A 151 -10.56 -20.57 0.06
CA PHE A 151 -11.25 -20.04 -1.14
C PHE A 151 -12.69 -20.55 -1.34
N GLN A 152 -13.34 -21.10 -0.31
CA GLN A 152 -14.68 -21.68 -0.39
C GLN A 152 -15.75 -20.72 -0.95
N ASN A 153 -15.60 -19.41 -0.73
CA ASN A 153 -16.50 -18.36 -1.20
C ASN A 153 -15.78 -17.33 -2.09
N TRP A 154 -14.78 -17.77 -2.85
CA TRP A 154 -14.06 -16.88 -3.77
C TRP A 154 -14.99 -16.32 -4.86
N PRO A 155 -14.95 -15.01 -5.16
CA PRO A 155 -15.93 -14.42 -6.05
C PRO A 155 -15.82 -14.92 -7.49
N GLN A 156 -16.93 -15.42 -8.03
CA GLN A 156 -17.01 -15.98 -9.38
C GLN A 156 -16.85 -14.95 -10.49
N TYR A 157 -16.95 -13.65 -10.18
CA TYR A 157 -16.70 -12.58 -11.16
C TYR A 157 -15.20 -12.40 -11.45
N THR A 158 -14.34 -12.96 -10.60
CA THR A 158 -12.90 -12.98 -10.86
C THR A 158 -12.61 -14.19 -11.73
N ASP A 159 -11.95 -13.99 -12.86
CA ASP A 159 -11.53 -15.09 -13.73
C ASP A 159 -10.20 -15.73 -13.26
N THR A 160 -9.73 -15.39 -12.06
CA THR A 160 -8.50 -15.91 -11.47
C THR A 160 -8.79 -17.19 -10.68
N HIS A 161 -8.04 -18.25 -10.97
CA HIS A 161 -8.22 -19.54 -10.32
C HIS A 161 -7.59 -19.58 -8.90
N PRO A 162 -8.34 -19.99 -7.86
CA PRO A 162 -7.85 -20.14 -6.48
C PRO A 162 -6.54 -20.93 -6.33
N GLU A 163 -6.34 -21.97 -7.14
CA GLU A 163 -5.13 -22.78 -7.11
C GLU A 163 -3.89 -21.98 -7.49
N GLN A 164 -4.01 -21.02 -8.40
CA GLN A 164 -2.90 -20.16 -8.81
C GLN A 164 -2.55 -19.15 -7.71
N LEU A 165 -3.56 -18.62 -7.02
CA LEU A 165 -3.41 -17.73 -5.88
C LEU A 165 -2.74 -18.46 -4.71
N ALA A 166 -3.26 -19.63 -4.34
CA ALA A 166 -2.72 -20.50 -3.28
C ALA A 166 -1.26 -20.86 -3.55
N ARG A 167 -0.93 -21.29 -4.78
CA ARG A 167 0.44 -21.62 -5.18
C ARG A 167 1.38 -20.42 -5.09
N ALA A 168 0.91 -19.22 -5.42
CA ALA A 168 1.66 -17.96 -5.28
C ALA A 168 1.81 -17.46 -3.84
N GLY A 169 1.38 -18.26 -2.86
CA GLY A 169 1.51 -17.98 -1.44
C GLY A 169 0.32 -17.23 -0.85
N PHE A 170 -0.78 -17.05 -1.60
CA PHE A 170 -1.92 -16.28 -1.14
C PHE A 170 -3.02 -17.15 -0.53
N PHE A 171 -3.63 -16.68 0.56
CA PHE A 171 -4.90 -17.20 1.09
C PHE A 171 -5.98 -16.13 0.98
N TYR A 172 -7.23 -16.56 0.85
CA TYR A 172 -8.37 -15.66 0.77
C TYR A 172 -8.74 -15.13 2.15
N THR A 173 -8.98 -13.82 2.23
CA THR A 173 -9.34 -13.16 3.49
C THR A 173 -10.83 -13.28 3.83
N GLY A 174 -11.66 -13.76 2.90
CA GLY A 174 -13.12 -13.81 3.06
C GLY A 174 -13.84 -12.50 2.68
N GLN A 175 -13.11 -11.47 2.26
CA GLN A 175 -13.67 -10.18 1.87
C GLN A 175 -13.36 -9.84 0.41
N ASP A 176 -14.40 -9.57 -0.38
CA ASP A 176 -14.33 -9.21 -1.80
C ASP A 176 -13.38 -10.15 -2.58
N ASP A 177 -12.44 -9.61 -3.35
CA ASP A 177 -11.39 -10.38 -4.03
C ASP A 177 -10.02 -10.20 -3.35
N VAL A 178 -10.02 -9.92 -2.05
CA VAL A 178 -8.78 -9.62 -1.31
C VAL A 178 -8.10 -10.91 -0.83
N VAL A 179 -6.85 -11.08 -1.23
CA VAL A 179 -5.99 -12.18 -0.79
C VAL A 179 -4.75 -11.66 -0.06
N ARG A 180 -4.15 -12.48 0.81
CA ARG A 180 -2.94 -12.15 1.58
C ARG A 180 -1.88 -13.23 1.48
N CYS A 181 -0.62 -12.82 1.40
CA CYS A 181 0.49 -13.77 1.40
C CYS A 181 0.76 -14.29 2.81
N PHE A 182 0.86 -15.61 2.98
CA PHE A 182 1.14 -16.24 4.27
C PHE A 182 2.51 -15.85 4.87
N TYR A 183 3.45 -15.37 4.05
CA TYR A 183 4.82 -15.13 4.51
C TYR A 183 5.07 -13.65 4.79
N CYS A 184 4.68 -12.76 3.88
CA CYS A 184 5.02 -11.33 3.95
C CYS A 184 3.83 -10.44 4.33
N ASP A 185 2.66 -11.02 4.57
CA ASP A 185 1.37 -10.33 4.75
C ASP A 185 0.92 -9.47 3.55
N GLY A 186 1.57 -9.63 2.39
CA GLY A 186 1.29 -8.81 1.22
C GLY A 186 -0.13 -9.03 0.72
N GLY A 187 -0.97 -7.99 0.78
CA GLY A 187 -2.36 -8.01 0.32
C GLY A 187 -2.50 -7.57 -1.14
N VAL A 188 -3.28 -8.32 -1.94
CA VAL A 188 -3.60 -8.00 -3.34
C VAL A 188 -5.11 -8.12 -3.56
N ARG A 189 -5.67 -7.23 -4.40
CA ARG A 189 -7.10 -7.09 -4.69
C ARG A 189 -7.31 -6.54 -6.10
N ASN A 190 -8.57 -6.44 -6.55
CA ASN A 190 -8.98 -6.00 -7.88
C ASN A 190 -8.45 -6.90 -9.01
N TRP A 191 -8.57 -8.22 -8.83
CA TRP A 191 -8.10 -9.23 -9.78
C TRP A 191 -8.91 -9.21 -11.06
N SER A 192 -8.20 -9.15 -12.18
CA SER A 192 -8.75 -9.13 -13.54
C SER A 192 -8.40 -10.40 -14.32
N PHE A 193 -9.13 -10.63 -15.41
CA PHE A 193 -8.82 -11.72 -16.34
C PHE A 193 -7.37 -11.63 -16.84
N GLY A 194 -6.61 -12.70 -16.66
CA GLY A 194 -5.22 -12.80 -17.12
C GLY A 194 -4.16 -12.27 -16.15
N ASP A 195 -4.55 -11.77 -14.98
CA ASP A 195 -3.59 -11.39 -13.94
C ASP A 195 -2.84 -12.63 -13.43
N ASP A 196 -1.49 -12.55 -13.42
CA ASP A 196 -0.63 -13.60 -12.88
C ASP A 196 -0.32 -13.32 -11.40
N PRO A 197 -0.70 -14.22 -10.46
CA PRO A 197 -0.50 -13.98 -9.04
C PRO A 197 0.96 -13.76 -8.63
N TRP A 198 1.91 -14.44 -9.27
CA TRP A 198 3.33 -14.25 -8.96
C TRP A 198 3.84 -12.89 -9.41
N ARG A 199 3.39 -12.39 -10.57
CA ARG A 199 3.73 -11.06 -11.06
C ARG A 199 3.14 -9.98 -10.17
N GLU A 200 1.87 -10.08 -9.76
CA GLU A 200 1.29 -9.12 -8.81
C GLU A 200 1.99 -9.18 -7.44
N HIS A 201 2.36 -10.37 -6.96
CA HIS A 201 3.17 -10.52 -5.75
C HIS A 201 4.52 -9.79 -5.89
N ALA A 202 5.25 -10.02 -6.97
CA ALA A 202 6.55 -9.42 -7.21
C ALA A 202 6.48 -7.91 -7.45
N LYS A 203 5.41 -7.42 -8.07
CA LYS A 203 5.15 -6.01 -8.34
C LYS A 203 4.97 -5.18 -7.06
N TRP A 204 4.19 -5.71 -6.11
CA TRP A 204 3.84 -4.95 -4.90
C TRP A 204 4.72 -5.29 -3.69
N TYR A 205 5.24 -6.52 -3.61
CA TYR A 205 6.00 -7.02 -2.47
C TYR A 205 7.31 -7.74 -2.91
N PRO A 206 8.23 -7.04 -3.61
CA PRO A 206 9.43 -7.66 -4.18
C PRO A 206 10.40 -8.23 -3.13
N GLY A 207 10.32 -7.77 -1.88
CA GLY A 207 11.16 -8.25 -0.78
C GLY A 207 10.64 -9.48 -0.04
N CYS A 208 9.53 -10.09 -0.47
CA CYS A 208 8.99 -11.28 0.18
C CYS A 208 9.95 -12.46 0.04
N GLU A 209 10.45 -13.03 1.16
CA GLU A 209 11.42 -14.13 1.08
C GLU A 209 10.81 -15.42 0.51
N PHE A 210 9.52 -15.70 0.76
CA PHE A 210 8.85 -16.81 0.09
C PHE A 210 8.87 -16.63 -1.43
N LEU A 211 8.51 -15.44 -1.91
CA LEU A 211 8.56 -15.12 -3.34
C LEU A 211 9.98 -15.27 -3.90
N LEU A 212 10.98 -14.72 -3.20
CA LEU A 212 12.38 -14.80 -3.60
C LEU A 212 12.88 -16.25 -3.63
N ARG A 213 12.48 -17.08 -2.67
CA ARG A 213 12.82 -18.50 -2.60
C ARG A 213 12.12 -19.33 -3.69
N SER A 214 10.87 -18.99 -4.00
CA SER A 214 10.05 -19.74 -4.95
C SER A 214 10.27 -19.34 -6.41
N ARG A 215 10.58 -18.07 -6.70
CA ARG A 215 10.71 -17.54 -8.08
C ARG A 215 12.08 -16.96 -8.41
N GLY A 216 12.91 -16.67 -7.41
CA GLY A 216 14.25 -16.11 -7.60
C GLY A 216 14.29 -14.59 -7.77
N ARG A 217 15.47 -14.01 -7.51
CA ARG A 217 15.71 -12.55 -7.62
C ARG A 217 15.54 -12.03 -9.05
N GLU A 218 15.99 -12.78 -10.06
CA GLU A 218 15.87 -12.40 -11.48
C GLU A 218 14.42 -12.21 -11.92
N PHE A 219 13.52 -13.11 -11.51
CA PHE A 219 12.09 -12.98 -11.79
C PHE A 219 11.54 -11.67 -11.19
N VAL A 220 11.84 -11.41 -9.91
CA VAL A 220 11.37 -10.22 -9.22
C VAL A 220 11.91 -8.93 -9.86
N SER A 221 13.20 -8.89 -10.16
CA SER A 221 13.82 -7.74 -10.85
C SER A 221 13.17 -7.48 -12.21
N SER A 222 12.94 -8.51 -13.02
CA SER A 222 12.30 -8.35 -14.34
C SER A 222 10.88 -7.77 -14.25
N VAL A 223 10.11 -8.16 -13.23
CA VAL A 223 8.76 -7.63 -12.98
C VAL A 223 8.84 -6.19 -12.49
N GLN A 224 9.75 -5.88 -11.56
CA GLN A 224 9.99 -4.52 -11.07
C GLN A 224 10.45 -3.56 -12.16
N GLU A 225 11.31 -4.00 -13.08
CA GLU A 225 11.73 -3.23 -14.26
C GLU A 225 10.57 -2.97 -15.23
N SER A 226 9.76 -4.00 -15.50
CA SER A 226 8.56 -3.86 -16.35
C SER A 226 7.55 -2.89 -15.73
N PHE A 227 7.37 -2.96 -14.42
CA PHE A 227 6.47 -2.08 -13.66
C PHE A 227 7.00 -0.65 -13.59
N SER A 228 8.29 -0.49 -13.31
CA SER A 228 8.99 0.81 -13.32
C SER A 228 8.97 1.41 -14.73
N SER A 229 9.07 0.62 -15.80
CA SER A 229 8.93 1.12 -17.17
C SER A 229 7.50 1.59 -17.49
N THR A 230 6.51 1.02 -16.81
CA THR A 230 5.09 1.41 -16.94
C THR A 230 4.78 2.68 -16.12
N LEU A 231 5.42 2.86 -14.96
CA LEU A 231 5.28 4.05 -14.10
C LEU A 231 6.26 5.19 -14.46
N ILE A 232 7.36 4.88 -15.13
CA ILE A 232 8.38 5.80 -15.65
C ILE A 232 8.21 5.88 -17.17
N SER A 233 7.18 6.60 -17.60
CA SER A 233 7.30 7.41 -18.82
C SER A 233 6.86 8.84 -18.50
N PRO A 234 7.76 9.61 -17.86
CA PRO A 234 8.19 10.84 -18.54
C PRO A 234 9.68 11.24 -18.39
N SER A 235 10.63 10.36 -18.01
CA SER A 235 12.03 10.80 -17.72
C SER A 235 13.15 10.24 -18.61
N ARG A 236 12.84 9.70 -19.79
CA ARG A 236 13.82 9.52 -20.88
C ARG A 236 13.37 10.14 -22.21
N MET A 237 12.51 11.14 -22.13
CA MET A 237 12.11 11.92 -23.29
C MET A 237 13.07 13.09 -23.45
N SER A 238 13.56 13.33 -24.67
CA SER A 238 14.30 14.58 -24.94
C SER A 238 13.38 15.76 -24.63
N THR A 239 13.96 16.92 -24.33
CA THR A 239 13.20 18.17 -24.14
C THR A 239 12.30 18.47 -25.34
N GLU A 240 12.70 18.07 -26.55
CA GLU A 240 11.90 18.20 -27.77
C GLU A 240 10.66 17.29 -27.75
N GLU A 241 10.80 16.07 -27.26
CA GLU A 241 9.72 15.09 -27.20
C GLU A 241 8.73 15.41 -26.06
N GLN A 242 9.22 16.00 -24.95
CA GLN A 242 8.38 16.58 -23.91
C GLN A 242 7.58 17.79 -24.41
N LEU A 243 8.23 18.70 -25.17
CA LEU A 243 7.55 19.83 -25.81
C LEU A 243 6.48 19.37 -26.79
N ARG A 244 6.76 18.34 -27.60
CA ARG A 244 5.78 17.74 -28.52
C ARG A 244 4.57 17.19 -27.80
N ARG A 245 4.74 16.44 -26.71
CA ARG A 245 3.60 15.92 -25.92
C ARG A 245 2.76 17.02 -25.29
N LEU A 246 3.40 18.03 -24.70
CA LEU A 246 2.68 19.17 -24.13
C LEU A 246 1.91 19.96 -25.21
N GLN A 247 2.47 20.08 -26.41
CA GLN A 247 1.79 20.66 -27.56
C GLN A 247 0.61 19.77 -27.98
N GLU A 248 0.80 18.46 -28.12
CA GLU A 248 -0.26 17.52 -28.47
C GLU A 248 -1.43 17.54 -27.47
N GLU A 249 -1.17 17.57 -26.16
CA GLU A 249 -2.21 17.67 -25.13
C GLU A 249 -3.03 18.97 -25.25
N ARG A 250 -2.40 20.06 -25.70
CA ARG A 250 -3.05 21.35 -25.93
C ARG A 250 -3.76 21.45 -27.28
N MET A 251 -3.51 20.53 -28.22
CA MET A 251 -4.15 20.55 -29.53
C MET A 251 -5.56 19.94 -29.54
N CYS A 252 -6.46 20.59 -30.27
CA CYS A 252 -7.81 20.13 -30.56
C CYS A 252 -7.78 18.74 -31.20
N LYS A 253 -8.40 17.75 -30.55
CA LYS A 253 -8.39 16.36 -31.03
C LYS A 253 -9.29 16.10 -32.23
N VAL A 254 -9.96 17.15 -32.73
CA VAL A 254 -10.86 17.08 -33.90
C VAL A 254 -10.13 17.54 -35.16
N CYS A 255 -9.50 18.71 -35.13
CA CYS A 255 -8.79 19.26 -36.29
C CYS A 255 -7.28 19.07 -36.23
N MET A 256 -6.72 18.76 -35.06
CA MET A 256 -5.28 18.65 -34.80
C MET A 256 -4.46 19.90 -35.22
N ASP A 257 -5.12 21.06 -35.25
CA ASP A 257 -4.57 22.30 -35.85
C ASP A 257 -4.60 23.49 -34.87
N ARG A 258 -5.62 23.58 -34.01
CA ARG A 258 -5.80 24.70 -33.06
C ARG A 258 -5.82 24.23 -31.64
N ASP A 259 -5.50 25.10 -30.70
CA ASP A 259 -5.55 24.75 -29.27
C ASP A 259 -6.97 24.45 -28.78
N VAL A 260 -7.06 23.51 -27.85
CA VAL A 260 -8.29 23.23 -27.09
C VAL A 260 -8.70 24.50 -26.33
N SER A 261 -9.97 24.85 -26.43
CA SER A 261 -10.50 26.08 -25.82
C SER A 261 -11.95 25.92 -25.37
N VAL A 262 -12.50 24.71 -25.42
CA VAL A 262 -13.90 24.45 -25.09
C VAL A 262 -14.04 23.22 -24.20
N VAL A 263 -14.70 23.42 -23.06
CA VAL A 263 -15.15 22.37 -22.14
C VAL A 263 -16.61 22.01 -22.45
N PHE A 264 -16.92 20.72 -22.58
CA PHE A 264 -18.30 20.27 -22.82
C PHE A 264 -19.07 19.98 -21.52
N VAL A 265 -20.33 20.41 -21.46
CA VAL A 265 -21.23 20.18 -20.33
C VAL A 265 -22.23 19.06 -20.69
N PRO A 266 -22.47 18.08 -19.81
CA PRO A 266 -22.01 17.98 -18.42
C PRO A 266 -20.68 17.24 -18.20
N CYS A 267 -20.06 16.68 -19.25
CA CYS A 267 -18.96 15.73 -19.06
C CYS A 267 -17.60 16.34 -18.67
N GLY A 268 -17.43 17.66 -18.73
CA GLY A 268 -16.23 18.37 -18.30
C GLY A 268 -14.98 18.22 -19.19
N HIS A 269 -15.08 17.53 -20.33
CA HIS A 269 -13.89 17.27 -21.17
C HIS A 269 -13.50 18.48 -22.03
N LEU A 270 -12.23 18.90 -21.92
CA LEU A 270 -11.56 19.92 -22.74
C LEU A 270 -10.84 19.24 -23.91
N VAL A 271 -11.47 19.18 -25.08
CA VAL A 271 -10.97 18.34 -26.20
C VAL A 271 -11.03 19.02 -27.58
N ALA A 272 -11.81 20.09 -27.72
CA ALA A 272 -12.03 20.77 -28.99
C ALA A 272 -11.65 22.25 -28.94
N CYS A 273 -11.22 22.79 -30.09
CA CYS A 273 -11.15 24.23 -30.29
C CYS A 273 -12.55 24.83 -30.48
N GLY A 274 -12.64 26.15 -30.34
CA GLY A 274 -13.90 26.90 -30.50
C GLY A 274 -14.67 26.61 -31.78
N GLU A 275 -13.99 26.44 -32.92
CA GLU A 275 -14.63 26.17 -34.21
C GLU A 275 -15.16 24.73 -34.32
N CYS A 276 -14.33 23.75 -33.90
CA CYS A 276 -14.73 22.35 -33.95
C CYS A 276 -15.87 22.04 -32.98
N ALA A 277 -15.91 22.72 -31.84
CA ALA A 277 -16.96 22.53 -30.85
C ALA A 277 -18.38 22.86 -31.37
N LEU A 278 -18.51 23.77 -32.33
CA LEU A 278 -19.82 24.17 -32.90
C LEU A 278 -20.50 23.03 -33.67
N ASN A 279 -19.72 22.08 -34.19
CA ASN A 279 -20.20 21.00 -35.04
C ASN A 279 -20.33 19.66 -34.28
N LEU A 280 -20.09 19.64 -32.97
CA LEU A 280 -20.14 18.43 -32.16
C LEU A 280 -21.43 18.34 -31.35
N ARG A 281 -22.10 17.19 -31.46
CA ARG A 281 -23.27 16.83 -30.63
C ARG A 281 -22.94 15.84 -29.51
N LEU A 282 -21.84 15.10 -29.68
CA LEU A 282 -21.32 14.13 -28.70
C LEU A 282 -19.88 14.49 -28.36
N CYS A 283 -19.48 14.29 -27.11
CA CYS A 283 -18.10 14.46 -26.67
C CYS A 283 -17.17 13.42 -27.34
N PRO A 284 -16.07 13.82 -27.99
CA PRO A 284 -15.12 12.89 -28.61
C PRO A 284 -14.46 11.90 -27.64
N ILE A 285 -14.35 12.24 -26.35
CA ILE A 285 -13.70 11.39 -25.34
C ILE A 285 -14.67 10.36 -24.77
N CYS A 286 -15.77 10.84 -24.17
CA CYS A 286 -16.69 9.99 -23.39
C CYS A 286 -18.02 9.71 -24.10
N ARG A 287 -18.22 10.22 -25.32
CA ARG A 287 -19.45 10.09 -26.11
C ARG A 287 -20.73 10.63 -25.45
N ALA A 288 -20.61 11.36 -24.35
CA ALA A 288 -21.74 12.02 -23.69
C ALA A 288 -22.39 13.07 -24.61
N VAL A 289 -23.72 13.20 -24.53
CA VAL A 289 -24.47 14.24 -25.26
C VAL A 289 -24.08 15.61 -24.74
N ILE A 290 -23.65 16.49 -25.65
CA ILE A 290 -23.25 17.85 -25.34
C ILE A 290 -24.51 18.70 -25.16
N ARG A 291 -24.76 19.17 -23.94
CA ARG A 291 -25.88 20.07 -23.61
C ARG A 291 -25.48 21.54 -23.62
N GLY A 292 -24.19 21.83 -23.50
CA GLY A 292 -23.63 23.16 -23.56
C GLY A 292 -22.11 23.11 -23.67
N SER A 293 -21.50 24.24 -23.99
CA SER A 293 -20.06 24.40 -24.11
C SER A 293 -19.60 25.69 -23.42
N VAL A 294 -18.46 25.61 -22.73
CA VAL A 294 -17.85 26.76 -22.04
C VAL A 294 -16.49 27.01 -22.67
N ARG A 295 -16.25 28.24 -23.12
CA ARG A 295 -14.94 28.63 -23.65
C ARG A 295 -13.99 28.93 -22.50
N THR A 296 -12.79 28.35 -22.57
CA THR A 296 -11.71 28.55 -21.58
C THR A 296 -10.53 29.27 -22.22
N PHE A 297 -9.80 30.03 -21.40
CA PHE A 297 -8.55 30.69 -21.76
C PHE A 297 -7.44 30.08 -20.91
N MET A 298 -6.44 29.47 -21.55
CA MET A 298 -5.27 28.92 -20.87
C MET A 298 -4.19 30.01 -20.81
N SER A 299 -3.72 30.32 -19.60
CA SER A 299 -2.63 31.28 -19.32
C SER A 299 -1.27 30.60 -19.27
#